data_AF-A0A962IDJ5-F1
#
_entry.id   AF-A0A962IDJ5-F1
#
_cell.length_a   1.000
_cell.length_b   1.000
_cell.length_c   1.000
_cell.angle_alpha   90.00
_cell.angle_beta   90.00
_cell.angle_gamma   90.00
#
_symmetry.space_group_name_H-M   'P 1'
#
loop_
_entity.id
_entity.type
_entity.pdbx_description
1 polymer ?
#
loop_
_entity_poly.entity_id
_entity_poly.type
_entity_poly.pdbx_seq_one_letter_code
_entity_poly.pdbx_strand_id
1 'polypeptide(L)'
;SYGHVRDLIPKEGAVDPEHGFAMKYEVIDRNQRHVDAIAKALKKAGTLYLATDPDREGEAISWHLYELLKERGILEGKTVQRVVFHEITKRAVQAAIQNPRGLSYELIDAQQARRALDYLVGFNLSPLLWRKIKRGLSAGRVQSPALRLIVEREQEIEAFVPQEYWSLTALTEKESQGFNARLHTLDGKKLEQFDINRDSRAHEVRERLLAAANGELLVEKIERRERKRHPAAPFTTSTLQQEAVRKLYFSSQRTMRTAQQLYEGINLGSGGPVGLITYMRTDSVTLAGEAITELRELITEKYGASQLPEVPRQYKTKSKNAQEAHEAIRPTSCRLIPEEVRPYLSDEQFKLYQLIWKRTVACQMIHATVDTVAVDLAAEPGSFFR
;
A
#
# COMPACT_ATOMS: atom_id res chain seq x y z
N SER A 1 -6.72 -1.70 -25.63
CA SER A 1 -6.14 -2.97 -26.11
C SER A 1 -6.50 -4.19 -25.25
N TYR A 2 -7.21 -4.05 -24.11
CA TYR A 2 -7.42 -5.13 -23.13
C TYR A 2 -6.08 -5.72 -22.61
N GLY A 3 -5.17 -4.83 -22.22
CA GLY A 3 -3.84 -5.18 -21.72
C GLY A 3 -2.80 -5.35 -22.84
N HIS A 4 -1.83 -6.24 -22.60
CA HIS A 4 -0.77 -6.59 -23.54
C HIS A 4 -1.31 -7.15 -24.84
N VAL A 5 -0.76 -6.70 -25.97
CA VAL A 5 -1.12 -7.19 -27.32
C VAL A 5 -0.12 -8.21 -27.86
N ARG A 6 1.06 -8.26 -27.27
CA ARG A 6 2.14 -9.19 -27.58
C ARG A 6 2.65 -9.83 -26.29
N ASP A 7 3.20 -11.03 -26.40
CA ASP A 7 3.96 -11.66 -25.32
C ASP A 7 5.15 -12.45 -25.89
N LEU A 8 6.12 -12.81 -25.05
CA LEU A 8 7.20 -13.71 -25.42
C LEU A 8 6.65 -15.04 -25.90
N ILE A 9 7.25 -15.59 -26.96
CA ILE A 9 6.91 -16.93 -27.44
C ILE A 9 7.07 -17.96 -26.29
N PRO A 10 6.12 -18.89 -26.09
CA PRO A 10 6.15 -19.86 -25.00
C PRO A 10 7.08 -21.06 -25.33
N LYS A 11 8.26 -20.78 -25.90
CA LYS A 11 9.23 -21.76 -26.38
C LYS A 11 10.63 -21.36 -25.94
N GLU A 12 11.56 -22.30 -26.01
CA GLU A 12 12.99 -22.05 -25.79
C GLU A 12 13.53 -21.00 -26.76
N GLY A 13 14.45 -20.15 -26.28
CA GLY A 13 15.08 -19.11 -27.08
C GLY A 13 14.17 -17.91 -27.40
N ALA A 14 13.15 -17.65 -26.56
CA ALA A 14 12.34 -16.43 -26.63
C ALA A 14 13.14 -15.18 -26.24
N VAL A 15 14.16 -15.35 -25.40
CA VAL A 15 15.16 -14.34 -25.06
C VAL A 15 16.51 -14.93 -25.43
N ASP A 16 17.32 -14.18 -26.18
CA ASP A 16 18.61 -14.61 -26.72
C ASP A 16 19.77 -13.87 -26.02
N PRO A 17 20.41 -14.44 -24.99
CA PRO A 17 21.49 -13.79 -24.26
C PRO A 17 22.75 -13.52 -25.10
N GLU A 18 22.98 -14.31 -26.16
CA GLU A 18 24.18 -14.19 -27.00
C GLU A 18 24.07 -12.99 -27.96
N HIS A 19 22.84 -12.61 -28.33
CA HIS A 19 22.56 -11.49 -29.23
C HIS A 19 21.91 -10.31 -28.50
N GLY A 20 22.54 -9.87 -27.40
CA GLY A 20 22.11 -8.67 -26.67
C GLY A 20 20.72 -8.77 -26.03
N PHE A 21 20.32 -9.98 -25.61
CA PHE A 21 19.01 -10.28 -25.02
C PHE A 21 17.84 -10.03 -25.98
N ALA A 22 18.04 -10.17 -27.29
CA ALA A 22 16.98 -10.02 -28.28
C ALA A 22 15.76 -10.88 -27.92
N MET A 23 14.57 -10.26 -27.92
CA MET A 23 13.32 -10.89 -27.50
C MET A 23 12.39 -11.16 -28.68
N LYS A 24 11.84 -12.36 -28.72
CA LYS A 24 10.89 -12.81 -29.73
C LYS A 24 9.48 -12.75 -29.18
N TYR A 25 8.68 -11.87 -29.76
CA TYR A 25 7.29 -11.66 -29.37
C TYR A 25 6.32 -12.27 -30.39
N GLU A 26 5.20 -12.81 -29.91
CA GLU A 26 4.04 -13.20 -30.70
C GLU A 26 2.81 -12.40 -30.29
N VAL A 27 1.84 -12.27 -31.19
CA VAL A 27 0.57 -11.61 -30.87
C VAL A 27 -0.27 -12.53 -29.99
N ILE A 28 -0.91 -11.94 -28.97
CA ILE A 28 -1.82 -12.67 -28.11
C ILE A 28 -3.16 -12.87 -28.86
N ASP A 29 -3.48 -14.12 -29.22
CA ASP A 29 -4.65 -14.49 -30.04
C ASP A 29 -5.96 -13.84 -29.57
N ARG A 30 -6.24 -13.91 -28.25
CA ARG A 30 -7.47 -13.32 -27.67
C ARG A 30 -7.59 -11.80 -27.86
N ASN A 31 -6.46 -11.11 -28.05
CA ASN A 31 -6.39 -9.66 -28.18
C ASN A 31 -6.25 -9.20 -29.64
N GLN A 32 -6.03 -10.12 -30.58
CA GLN A 32 -5.92 -9.85 -32.02
C GLN A 32 -7.12 -9.04 -32.54
N ARG A 33 -8.35 -9.42 -32.16
CA ARG A 33 -9.58 -8.70 -32.54
C ARG A 33 -9.57 -7.21 -32.17
N HIS A 34 -8.92 -6.86 -31.05
CA HIS A 34 -8.83 -5.48 -30.57
C HIS A 34 -7.77 -4.70 -31.33
N VAL A 35 -6.64 -5.34 -31.67
CA VAL A 35 -5.63 -4.75 -32.54
C VAL A 35 -6.22 -4.45 -33.91
N ASP A 36 -6.99 -5.38 -34.48
CA ASP A 36 -7.61 -5.21 -35.80
C ASP A 36 -8.65 -4.09 -35.81
N ALA A 37 -9.41 -3.95 -34.73
CA ALA A 37 -10.33 -2.82 -34.56
C ALA A 37 -9.58 -1.47 -34.50
N ILE A 38 -8.46 -1.39 -33.78
CA ILE A 38 -7.61 -0.19 -33.71
C ILE A 38 -7.01 0.12 -35.09
N ALA A 39 -6.44 -0.88 -35.76
CA ALA A 39 -5.91 -0.78 -37.11
C ALA A 39 -6.94 -0.24 -38.10
N LYS A 40 -8.18 -0.77 -38.06
CA LYS A 40 -9.29 -0.33 -38.89
C LYS A 40 -9.70 1.11 -38.61
N ALA A 41 -9.77 1.51 -37.34
CA ALA A 41 -10.10 2.88 -36.95
C ALA A 41 -9.01 3.87 -37.38
N LEU A 42 -7.73 3.50 -37.23
CA LEU A 42 -6.59 4.36 -37.55
C LEU A 42 -6.48 4.69 -39.04
N LYS A 43 -6.98 3.83 -39.94
CA LYS A 43 -7.08 4.15 -41.37
C LYS A 43 -7.83 5.46 -41.62
N LYS A 44 -8.85 5.77 -40.80
CA LYS A 44 -9.69 6.98 -40.90
C LYS A 44 -9.20 8.15 -40.04
N ALA A 45 -8.20 7.96 -39.18
CA ALA A 45 -7.70 8.99 -38.28
C ALA A 45 -6.32 9.48 -38.72
N GLY A 46 -5.96 10.75 -38.44
CA GLY A 46 -4.62 11.29 -38.69
C GLY A 46 -3.63 11.03 -37.55
N THR A 47 -4.16 10.83 -36.33
CA THR A 47 -3.36 10.75 -35.10
C THR A 47 -3.78 9.57 -34.24
N LEU A 48 -2.80 8.84 -33.70
CA LEU A 48 -2.95 7.79 -32.70
C LEU A 48 -2.49 8.33 -31.34
N TYR A 49 -3.41 8.42 -30.38
CA TYR A 49 -3.08 8.72 -28.99
C TYR A 49 -2.96 7.41 -28.19
N LEU A 50 -1.78 7.19 -27.62
CA LEU A 50 -1.47 6.09 -26.72
C LEU A 50 -1.70 6.55 -25.28
N ALA A 51 -2.81 6.11 -24.68
CA ALA A 51 -3.28 6.56 -23.37
C ALA A 51 -3.34 5.41 -22.34
N THR A 52 -2.30 4.58 -22.31
CA THR A 52 -2.16 3.53 -21.29
C THR A 52 -1.76 4.12 -19.93
N ASP A 53 -1.88 3.30 -18.88
CA ASP A 53 -1.46 3.63 -17.52
C ASP A 53 -0.07 4.28 -17.45
N PRO A 54 0.17 5.16 -16.47
CA PRO A 54 1.40 5.94 -16.36
C PRO A 54 2.53 5.16 -15.67
N ASP A 55 2.63 3.85 -15.89
CA ASP A 55 3.69 2.98 -15.36
C ASP A 55 4.47 2.30 -16.51
N ARG A 56 5.61 1.66 -16.18
CA ARG A 56 6.42 0.90 -17.16
C ARG A 56 5.63 -0.16 -17.93
N GLU A 57 4.61 -0.78 -17.33
CA GLU A 57 3.79 -1.80 -17.99
C GLU A 57 2.89 -1.15 -19.04
N GLY A 58 2.26 -0.02 -18.70
CA GLY A 58 1.51 0.81 -19.62
C GLY A 58 2.38 1.31 -20.76
N GLU A 59 3.62 1.73 -20.49
CA GLU A 59 4.54 2.18 -21.53
C GLU A 59 4.90 1.03 -22.51
N ALA A 60 5.18 -0.16 -21.99
CA ALA A 60 5.44 -1.36 -22.80
C ALA A 60 4.22 -1.78 -23.64
N ILE A 61 2.99 -1.70 -23.12
CA ILE A 61 1.77 -1.97 -23.90
C ILE A 61 1.64 -1.01 -25.08
N SER A 62 1.90 0.28 -24.82
CA SER A 62 1.87 1.33 -25.85
C SER A 62 2.95 1.10 -26.91
N TRP A 63 4.15 0.72 -26.51
CA TRP A 63 5.24 0.35 -27.41
C TRP A 63 4.92 -0.89 -28.25
N HIS A 64 4.40 -1.97 -27.64
CA HIS A 64 4.00 -3.17 -28.37
C HIS A 64 2.92 -2.91 -29.42
N LEU A 65 1.95 -2.05 -29.11
CA LEU A 65 0.92 -1.64 -30.06
C LEU A 65 1.53 -0.79 -31.19
N TYR A 66 2.43 0.12 -30.86
CA TYR A 66 3.15 0.93 -31.84
C TYR A 66 3.94 0.05 -32.82
N GLU A 67 4.80 -0.85 -32.34
CA GLU A 67 5.60 -1.74 -33.19
C GLU A 67 4.71 -2.64 -34.06
N LEU A 68 3.62 -3.19 -33.50
CA LEU A 68 2.68 -4.02 -34.25
C LEU A 68 1.97 -3.26 -35.39
N LEU A 69 1.59 -2.01 -35.16
CA LEU A 69 0.96 -1.19 -36.20
C LEU A 69 1.99 -0.70 -37.23
N LYS A 70 3.23 -0.47 -36.81
CA LYS A 70 4.36 -0.10 -37.66
C LYS A 70 4.73 -1.22 -38.62
N GLU A 71 4.90 -2.44 -38.11
CA GLU A 71 5.19 -3.64 -38.92
C GLU A 71 4.08 -3.95 -39.94
N ARG A 72 2.83 -3.57 -39.64
CA ARG A 72 1.69 -3.70 -40.56
C ARG A 72 1.59 -2.54 -41.59
N GLY A 73 2.52 -1.59 -41.58
CA GLY A 73 2.51 -0.41 -42.46
C GLY A 73 1.37 0.58 -42.20
N ILE A 74 0.68 0.50 -41.05
CA ILE A 74 -0.53 1.30 -40.77
C ILE A 74 -0.18 2.71 -40.29
N LEU A 75 1.03 2.89 -39.74
CA LEU A 75 1.49 4.16 -39.19
C LEU A 75 2.06 5.12 -40.24
N GLU A 76 2.17 4.71 -41.51
CA GLU A 76 2.67 5.57 -42.59
C GLU A 76 1.80 6.82 -42.74
N GLY A 77 2.43 8.00 -42.64
CA GLY A 77 1.74 9.29 -42.68
C GLY A 77 0.83 9.60 -41.49
N LYS A 78 0.93 8.85 -40.38
CA LYS A 78 0.16 9.07 -39.15
C LYS A 78 1.04 9.67 -38.05
N THR A 79 0.44 10.53 -37.23
CA THR A 79 1.11 11.05 -36.02
C THR A 79 0.82 10.11 -34.85
N VAL A 80 1.83 9.76 -34.05
CA VAL A 80 1.64 8.97 -32.82
C VAL A 80 2.09 9.78 -31.62
N GLN A 81 1.27 9.82 -30.57
CA GLN A 81 1.47 10.63 -29.38
C GLN A 81 1.17 9.82 -28.12
N ARG A 82 2.00 9.94 -27.08
CA ARG A 82 1.80 9.31 -25.76
C ARG A 82 1.17 10.34 -24.80
N VAL A 83 0.03 9.97 -24.23
CA VAL A 83 -0.76 10.82 -23.31
C VAL A 83 -0.75 10.18 -21.93
N VAL A 84 -0.30 10.91 -20.92
CA VAL A 84 -0.12 10.41 -19.55
C VAL A 84 -0.98 11.22 -18.59
N PHE A 85 -1.76 10.53 -17.76
CA PHE A 85 -2.53 11.13 -16.68
C PHE A 85 -2.54 10.19 -15.47
N HIS A 86 -2.63 10.76 -14.27
CA HIS A 86 -2.65 10.02 -12.99
C HIS A 86 -4.03 9.99 -12.34
N GLU A 87 -5.01 10.61 -12.97
CA GLU A 87 -6.43 10.59 -12.59
C GLU A 87 -7.30 10.76 -13.84
N ILE A 88 -8.48 10.13 -13.84
CA ILE A 88 -9.41 10.18 -14.97
C ILE A 88 -10.47 11.23 -14.68
N THR A 89 -10.06 12.50 -14.78
CA THR A 89 -10.94 13.67 -14.71
C THR A 89 -10.96 14.40 -16.05
N LYS A 90 -12.05 15.11 -16.38
CA LYS A 90 -12.17 15.87 -17.63
C LYS A 90 -10.97 16.81 -17.82
N ARG A 91 -10.56 17.50 -16.75
CA ARG A 91 -9.44 18.43 -16.75
C ARG A 91 -8.11 17.72 -16.99
N ALA A 92 -7.81 16.65 -16.26
CA ALA A 92 -6.57 15.90 -16.42
C ALA A 92 -6.43 15.30 -17.82
N VAL A 93 -7.51 14.72 -18.36
CA VAL A 93 -7.52 14.14 -19.72
C VAL A 93 -7.31 15.23 -20.79
N GLN A 94 -7.98 16.38 -20.67
CA GLN A 94 -7.80 17.50 -21.61
C GLN A 94 -6.36 18.04 -21.57
N ALA A 95 -5.80 18.25 -20.38
CA ALA A 95 -4.43 18.73 -20.21
C ALA A 95 -3.40 17.76 -20.80
N ALA A 96 -3.62 16.45 -20.60
CA ALA A 96 -2.73 15.41 -21.12
C ALA A 96 -2.78 15.30 -22.65
N ILE A 97 -3.95 15.49 -23.27
CA ILE A 97 -4.09 15.52 -24.74
C ILE A 97 -3.43 16.78 -25.33
N GLN A 98 -3.48 17.92 -24.62
CA GLN A 98 -2.85 19.17 -25.05
C GLN A 98 -1.32 19.14 -24.95
N ASN A 99 -0.77 18.31 -24.06
CA ASN A 99 0.67 18.20 -23.81
C ASN A 99 1.14 16.74 -23.96
N PRO A 100 1.03 16.15 -25.16
CA PRO A 100 1.51 14.78 -25.36
C PRO A 100 3.04 14.73 -25.35
N ARG A 101 3.58 13.54 -25.12
CA ARG A 101 5.02 13.24 -25.23
C ARG A 101 5.28 12.09 -26.20
N GLY A 102 6.56 11.82 -26.48
CA GLY A 102 6.98 10.57 -27.09
C GLY A 102 6.94 9.39 -26.11
N LEU A 103 7.10 8.17 -26.62
CA LEU A 103 7.34 6.99 -25.80
C LEU A 103 8.66 7.13 -25.03
N SER A 104 8.69 6.72 -23.76
CA SER A 104 9.92 6.66 -22.96
C SER A 104 10.57 5.31 -23.13
N TYR A 105 11.68 5.28 -23.86
CA TYR A 105 12.45 4.06 -24.09
C TYR A 105 13.11 3.57 -22.79
N GLU A 106 13.41 4.44 -21.84
CA GLU A 106 13.94 4.06 -20.54
C GLU A 106 12.93 3.19 -19.74
N LEU A 107 11.65 3.57 -19.75
CA LEU A 107 10.58 2.79 -19.10
C LEU A 107 10.32 1.48 -19.84
N ILE A 108 10.33 1.52 -21.17
CA ILE A 108 10.17 0.35 -22.02
C ILE A 108 11.30 -0.65 -21.76
N ASP A 109 12.55 -0.20 -21.80
CA ASP A 109 13.74 -1.03 -21.58
C ASP A 109 13.76 -1.60 -20.17
N ALA A 110 13.34 -0.82 -19.16
CA ALA A 110 13.19 -1.32 -17.79
C ALA A 110 12.15 -2.45 -17.68
N GLN A 111 11.03 -2.34 -18.41
CA GLN A 111 10.01 -3.40 -18.47
C GLN A 111 10.52 -4.63 -19.22
N GLN A 112 11.17 -4.42 -20.36
CA GLN A 112 11.77 -5.45 -21.21
C GLN A 112 12.86 -6.23 -20.46
N ALA A 113 13.79 -5.54 -19.79
CA ALA A 113 14.82 -6.16 -18.97
C ALA A 113 14.23 -7.01 -17.84
N ARG A 114 13.17 -6.52 -17.18
CA ARG A 114 12.42 -7.30 -16.18
C ARG A 114 11.79 -8.56 -16.82
N ARG A 115 11.16 -8.43 -17.99
CA ARG A 115 10.51 -9.55 -18.69
C ARG A 115 11.53 -10.62 -19.09
N ALA A 116 12.66 -10.22 -19.65
CA ALA A 116 13.77 -11.09 -20.01
C ALA A 116 14.33 -11.82 -18.78
N LEU A 117 14.58 -11.10 -17.68
CA LEU A 117 15.09 -11.69 -16.44
C LEU A 117 14.13 -12.72 -15.85
N ASP A 118 12.84 -12.39 -15.79
CA ASP A 118 11.83 -13.30 -15.24
C ASP A 118 11.66 -14.55 -16.13
N TYR A 119 11.75 -14.41 -17.46
CA TYR A 119 11.75 -15.53 -18.39
C TYR A 119 12.98 -16.43 -18.20
N LEU A 120 14.19 -15.88 -18.18
CA LEU A 120 15.43 -16.65 -18.05
C LEU A 120 15.48 -17.41 -16.72
N VAL A 121 15.07 -16.79 -15.62
CA VAL A 121 14.99 -17.46 -14.31
C VAL A 121 13.96 -18.59 -14.34
N GLY A 122 12.75 -18.31 -14.83
CA GLY A 122 11.66 -19.29 -14.85
C GLY A 122 11.98 -20.48 -15.74
N PHE A 123 12.46 -20.22 -16.96
CA PHE A 123 12.76 -21.24 -17.96
C PHE A 123 13.93 -22.14 -17.54
N ASN A 124 14.99 -21.56 -16.96
CA ASN A 124 16.18 -22.34 -16.58
C ASN A 124 16.00 -23.11 -15.27
N LEU A 125 15.28 -22.55 -14.28
CA LEU A 125 15.18 -23.16 -12.95
C LEU A 125 13.97 -24.08 -12.77
N SER A 126 12.83 -23.84 -13.45
CA SER A 126 11.64 -24.69 -13.26
C SER A 126 11.87 -26.17 -13.64
N PRO A 127 12.58 -26.52 -14.74
CA PRO A 127 12.91 -27.91 -15.06
C PRO A 127 13.74 -28.61 -13.98
N LEU A 128 14.63 -27.87 -13.29
CA LEU A 128 15.40 -28.40 -12.17
C LEU A 128 14.48 -28.74 -10.99
N LEU A 129 13.53 -27.85 -10.65
CA LEU A 129 12.53 -28.11 -9.60
C LEU A 129 11.67 -29.33 -9.94
N TRP A 130 11.32 -29.52 -11.21
CA TRP A 130 10.54 -30.69 -11.64
C TRP A 130 11.28 -32.00 -11.46
N ARG A 131 12.60 -32.00 -11.72
CA ARG A 131 13.46 -33.17 -11.53
C ARG A 131 13.74 -33.47 -10.06
N LYS A 132 13.85 -32.44 -9.21
CA LYS A 132 14.33 -32.57 -7.83
C LYS A 132 13.23 -32.60 -6.77
N ILE A 133 12.05 -32.04 -7.06
CA ILE A 133 10.97 -31.88 -6.09
C ILE A 133 9.66 -32.46 -6.64
N LYS A 134 9.02 -31.77 -7.59
CA LYS A 134 7.73 -32.18 -8.17
C LYS A 134 7.49 -31.50 -9.51
N ARG A 135 6.96 -32.25 -10.48
CA ARG A 135 6.53 -31.68 -11.77
C ARG A 135 5.44 -30.62 -11.57
N GLY A 136 5.51 -29.54 -12.36
CA GLY A 136 4.53 -28.44 -12.34
C GLY A 136 4.84 -27.30 -11.37
N LEU A 137 5.98 -27.33 -10.66
CA LEU A 137 6.45 -26.22 -9.84
C LEU A 137 7.01 -25.08 -10.68
N SER A 138 6.81 -23.83 -10.24
CA SER A 138 7.42 -22.65 -10.88
C SER A 138 8.59 -22.12 -10.05
N ALA A 139 9.67 -21.77 -10.73
CA ALA A 139 10.72 -20.93 -10.17
C ALA A 139 10.44 -19.47 -10.53
N GLY A 140 10.60 -18.55 -9.57
CA GLY A 140 10.38 -17.14 -9.82
C GLY A 140 11.25 -16.27 -8.93
N ARG A 141 11.96 -15.32 -9.55
CA ARG A 141 12.92 -14.44 -8.85
C ARG A 141 12.31 -13.70 -7.66
N VAL A 142 11.03 -13.33 -7.73
CA VAL A 142 10.29 -12.65 -6.64
C VAL A 142 9.47 -13.62 -5.80
N GLN A 143 8.87 -14.64 -6.43
CA GLN A 143 8.04 -15.63 -5.75
C GLN A 143 8.85 -16.48 -4.76
N SER A 144 10.06 -16.91 -5.14
CA SER A 144 10.88 -17.81 -4.31
C SER A 144 11.39 -17.13 -3.04
N PRO A 145 11.92 -15.88 -3.05
CA PRO A 145 12.23 -15.16 -1.82
C PRO A 145 11.00 -14.89 -0.93
N ALA A 146 9.85 -14.58 -1.52
CA ALA A 146 8.63 -14.37 -0.75
C ALA A 146 8.18 -15.65 -0.02
N LEU A 147 8.24 -16.80 -0.71
CA LEU A 147 7.99 -18.11 -0.09
C LEU A 147 9.01 -18.40 1.01
N ARG A 148 10.30 -18.10 0.77
CA ARG A 148 11.37 -18.27 1.77
C ARG A 148 11.08 -17.51 3.06
N LEU A 149 10.61 -16.26 2.99
CA LEU A 149 10.25 -15.49 4.20
C LEU A 149 9.16 -16.17 5.04
N ILE A 150 8.20 -16.84 4.39
CA ILE A 150 7.13 -17.59 5.09
C ILE A 150 7.72 -18.84 5.73
N VAL A 151 8.56 -19.58 5.00
CA VAL A 151 9.19 -20.81 5.50
C VAL A 151 10.13 -20.51 6.67
N GLU A 152 10.95 -19.47 6.58
CA GLU A 152 11.85 -19.06 7.67
C GLU A 152 11.05 -18.67 8.93
N ARG A 153 9.92 -17.96 8.78
CA ARG A 153 9.03 -17.68 9.91
C ARG A 153 8.43 -18.95 10.50
N GLU A 154 8.01 -19.91 9.68
CA GLU A 154 7.46 -21.16 10.20
C GLU A 154 8.54 -21.96 10.96
N GLN A 155 9.78 -21.99 10.45
CA GLN A 155 10.91 -22.60 11.14
C GLN A 155 11.23 -21.91 12.47
N GLU A 156 11.13 -20.58 12.54
CA GLU A 156 11.24 -19.84 13.80
C GLU A 156 10.16 -20.26 14.81
N ILE A 157 8.92 -20.51 14.35
CA ILE A 157 7.80 -20.95 15.18
C ILE A 157 8.00 -22.40 15.64
N GLU A 158 8.42 -23.30 14.75
CA GLU A 158 8.69 -24.71 15.08
C GLU A 158 9.86 -24.87 16.05
N ALA A 159 10.89 -24.01 15.91
CA ALA A 159 12.04 -23.98 16.80
C ALA A 159 11.79 -23.23 18.12
N PHE A 160 10.64 -22.57 18.27
CA PHE A 160 10.32 -21.83 19.48
C PHE A 160 10.08 -22.78 20.64
N VAL A 161 10.89 -22.66 21.70
CA VAL A 161 10.71 -23.39 22.95
C VAL A 161 9.96 -22.48 23.93
N PRO A 162 8.68 -22.75 24.25
CA PRO A 162 7.92 -21.93 25.19
C PRO A 162 8.55 -21.97 26.58
N GLN A 163 8.64 -20.81 27.22
CA GLN A 163 9.09 -20.67 28.60
C GLN A 163 7.95 -20.13 29.44
N GLU A 164 7.65 -20.84 30.53
CA GLU A 164 6.62 -20.43 31.48
C GLU A 164 7.12 -19.26 32.34
N TYR A 165 6.27 -18.25 32.51
CA TYR A 165 6.54 -17.11 33.37
C TYR A 165 5.25 -16.53 33.93
N TRP A 166 5.36 -15.83 35.04
CA TRP A 166 4.25 -15.20 35.75
C TRP A 166 4.43 -13.69 35.71
N SER A 167 3.30 -13.00 35.67
CA SER A 167 3.23 -11.56 35.91
C SER A 167 2.24 -11.30 37.02
N LEU A 168 2.59 -10.41 37.95
CA LEU A 168 1.73 -10.02 39.05
C LEU A 168 1.03 -8.72 38.69
N THR A 169 -0.30 -8.71 38.82
CA THR A 169 -1.13 -7.53 38.60
C THR A 169 -1.96 -7.29 39.84
N ALA A 170 -1.81 -6.11 40.44
CA ALA A 170 -2.66 -5.65 41.52
C ALA A 170 -3.95 -5.08 40.93
N LEU A 171 -5.09 -5.50 41.49
CA LEU A 171 -6.37 -4.84 41.30
C LEU A 171 -6.45 -3.74 42.33
N THR A 172 -6.48 -2.49 41.88
CA THR A 172 -6.42 -1.31 42.73
C THR A 172 -7.66 -0.46 42.53
N GLU A 173 -8.01 0.36 43.52
CA GLU A 173 -9.15 1.26 43.45
C GLU A 173 -8.79 2.59 44.09
N LYS A 174 -9.23 3.69 43.48
CA LYS A 174 -9.22 5.01 44.09
C LYS A 174 -10.57 5.67 43.82
N GLU A 175 -11.25 6.15 44.86
CA GLU A 175 -12.54 6.85 44.73
C GLU A 175 -13.57 6.04 43.92
N SER A 176 -13.67 4.74 44.17
CA SER A 176 -14.58 3.82 43.43
C SER A 176 -14.27 3.65 41.94
N GLN A 177 -13.10 4.09 41.49
CA GLN A 177 -12.58 3.79 40.16
C GLN A 177 -11.49 2.72 40.26
N GLY A 178 -11.83 1.52 39.81
CA GLY A 178 -10.91 0.39 39.73
C GLY A 178 -9.94 0.51 38.55
N PHE A 179 -8.68 0.19 38.78
CA PHE A 179 -7.67 0.07 37.74
C PHE A 179 -6.63 -1.01 38.09
N ASN A 180 -5.95 -1.51 37.06
CA ASN A 180 -4.95 -2.55 37.21
C ASN A 180 -3.56 -1.91 37.22
N ALA A 181 -2.69 -2.38 38.12
CA ALA A 181 -1.28 -2.00 38.15
C ALA A 181 -0.42 -3.25 38.07
N ARG A 182 0.51 -3.33 37.12
CA ARG A 182 1.39 -4.49 36.92
C ARG A 182 2.70 -4.29 37.66
N LEU A 183 3.14 -5.31 38.40
CA LEU A 183 4.45 -5.30 39.05
C LEU A 183 5.54 -5.18 37.97
N HIS A 184 6.40 -4.18 38.09
CA HIS A 184 7.48 -3.93 37.14
C HIS A 184 8.85 -3.79 37.81
N THR A 185 8.90 -3.64 39.13
CA THR A 185 10.12 -3.62 39.93
C THR A 185 9.92 -4.46 41.19
N LEU A 186 10.91 -5.28 41.55
CA LEU A 186 10.94 -6.10 42.75
C LEU A 186 12.35 -6.05 43.35
N ASP A 187 12.48 -5.88 44.66
CA ASP A 187 13.77 -5.81 45.36
C ASP A 187 14.75 -4.77 44.75
N GLY A 188 14.20 -3.63 44.29
CA GLY A 188 14.95 -2.55 43.65
C GLY A 188 15.44 -2.85 42.23
N LYS A 189 15.06 -3.99 41.65
CA LYS A 189 15.40 -4.40 40.28
C LYS A 189 14.17 -4.39 39.40
N LYS A 190 14.32 -3.82 38.20
CA LYS A 190 13.28 -3.91 37.17
C LYS A 190 13.12 -5.37 36.77
N LEU A 191 11.87 -5.84 36.76
CA LEU A 191 11.56 -7.20 36.33
C LEU A 191 11.67 -7.32 34.82
N GLU A 192 12.45 -8.30 34.39
CA GLU A 192 12.46 -8.82 33.03
C GLU A 192 11.44 -9.96 32.90
N GLN A 193 11.15 -10.37 31.66
CA GLN A 193 10.05 -11.29 31.34
C GLN A 193 10.10 -12.62 32.12
N PHE A 194 11.29 -13.16 32.38
CA PHE A 194 11.49 -14.50 32.98
C PHE A 194 12.05 -14.46 34.41
N ASP A 195 12.00 -13.31 35.09
CA ASP A 195 12.47 -13.21 36.48
C ASP A 195 11.56 -13.95 37.46
N ILE A 196 10.28 -14.12 37.10
CA ILE A 196 9.31 -14.94 37.83
C ILE A 196 8.89 -16.08 36.91
N ASN A 197 9.65 -17.18 36.95
CA ASN A 197 9.54 -18.30 36.01
C ASN A 197 9.11 -19.63 36.65
N ARG A 198 8.62 -19.59 37.89
CA ARG A 198 8.05 -20.76 38.58
C ARG A 198 6.87 -20.34 39.44
N ASP A 199 5.86 -21.21 39.50
CA ASP A 199 4.64 -21.00 40.27
C ASP A 199 4.91 -20.67 41.75
N SER A 200 5.83 -21.41 42.37
CA SER A 200 6.21 -21.19 43.78
C SER A 200 6.80 -19.81 44.03
N ARG A 201 7.64 -19.31 43.10
CA ARG A 201 8.21 -17.95 43.17
C ARG A 201 7.13 -16.89 43.01
N ALA A 202 6.17 -17.11 42.11
CA ALA A 202 5.05 -16.19 41.92
C ALA A 202 4.18 -16.08 43.17
N HIS A 203 3.88 -17.23 43.81
CA HIS A 203 3.16 -17.27 45.08
C HIS A 203 3.94 -16.61 46.22
N GLU A 204 5.24 -16.90 46.35
CA GLU A 204 6.11 -16.27 47.36
C GLU A 204 6.09 -14.74 47.24
N VAL A 205 6.29 -14.22 46.03
CA VAL A 205 6.27 -12.77 45.78
C VAL A 205 4.88 -12.20 46.03
N ARG A 206 3.82 -12.88 45.60
CA ARG A 206 2.43 -12.44 45.83
C ARG A 206 2.12 -12.28 47.33
N GLU A 207 2.38 -13.32 48.12
CA GLU A 207 2.06 -13.31 49.56
C GLU A 207 2.91 -12.26 50.30
N ARG A 208 4.19 -12.13 49.95
CA ARG A 208 5.05 -11.05 50.50
C ARG A 208 4.47 -9.66 50.21
N LEU A 209 4.14 -9.39 48.94
CA LEU A 209 3.64 -8.07 48.55
C LEU A 209 2.27 -7.77 49.13
N LEU A 210 1.39 -8.78 49.30
CA LEU A 210 0.12 -8.62 50.00
C LEU A 210 0.32 -8.27 51.48
N ALA A 211 1.23 -8.98 52.15
CA ALA A 211 1.55 -8.71 53.55
C ALA A 211 2.17 -7.32 53.74
N ALA A 212 3.08 -6.92 52.84
CA ALA A 212 3.75 -5.63 52.90
C ALA A 212 2.82 -4.45 52.57
N ALA A 213 1.95 -4.60 51.57
CA ALA A 213 0.96 -3.60 51.20
C ALA A 213 -0.13 -3.41 52.28
N ASN A 214 -0.45 -4.46 53.04
CA ASN A 214 -1.50 -4.42 54.06
C ASN A 214 -2.84 -3.83 53.55
N GLY A 215 -3.22 -4.22 52.33
CA GLY A 215 -4.44 -3.77 51.66
C GLY A 215 -4.34 -2.45 50.89
N GLU A 216 -3.22 -1.72 50.96
CA GLU A 216 -3.04 -0.44 50.27
C GLU A 216 -1.70 -0.37 49.54
N LEU A 217 -1.67 0.22 48.35
CA LEU A 217 -0.42 0.58 47.67
C LEU A 217 -0.22 2.09 47.75
N LEU A 218 0.99 2.51 48.08
CA LEU A 218 1.33 3.92 48.23
C LEU A 218 1.73 4.53 46.90
N VAL A 219 1.22 5.72 46.59
CA VAL A 219 1.66 6.45 45.40
C VAL A 219 3.08 6.98 45.61
N GLU A 220 4.04 6.40 44.91
CA GLU A 220 5.44 6.82 44.97
C GLU A 220 5.70 7.97 43.99
N LYS A 221 5.16 7.85 42.76
CA LYS A 221 5.43 8.79 41.68
C LYS A 221 4.25 8.90 40.73
N ILE A 222 3.93 10.13 40.34
CA ILE A 222 3.00 10.41 39.24
C ILE A 222 3.75 11.16 38.16
N GLU A 223 3.73 10.63 36.94
CA GLU A 223 4.31 11.27 35.77
C GLU A 223 3.23 11.57 34.73
N ARG A 224 3.12 12.83 34.34
CA ARG A 224 2.19 13.30 33.30
C ARG A 224 2.99 13.75 32.08
N ARG A 225 2.65 13.19 30.92
CA ARG A 225 3.27 13.55 29.65
C ARG A 225 2.21 13.80 28.61
N GLU A 226 2.27 14.96 27.96
CA GLU A 226 1.52 15.23 26.75
C GLU A 226 2.26 14.61 25.56
N ARG A 227 1.57 13.79 24.75
CA ARG A 227 2.13 13.22 23.52
C ARG A 227 1.34 13.66 22.30
N LYS A 228 2.07 14.14 21.30
CA LYS A 228 1.52 14.52 19.99
C LYS A 228 1.57 13.33 19.04
N ARG A 229 0.40 12.79 18.67
CA ARG A 229 0.26 11.74 17.68
C ARG A 229 -0.06 12.36 16.32
N HIS A 230 0.93 12.40 15.45
CA HIS A 230 0.80 12.95 14.11
C HIS A 230 -0.03 12.03 13.18
N PRO A 231 -0.79 12.61 12.23
CA PRO A 231 -1.52 11.81 11.26
C PRO A 231 -0.55 11.11 10.29
N ALA A 232 -0.94 9.91 9.88
CA ALA A 232 -0.19 9.13 8.89
C ALA A 232 -0.20 9.82 7.53
N ALA A 233 0.83 9.52 6.72
CA ALA A 233 0.92 9.98 5.34
C ALA A 233 -0.26 9.50 4.48
N PRO A 234 -0.53 10.18 3.34
CA PRO A 234 -1.36 9.65 2.27
C PRO A 234 -0.97 8.22 1.87
N PHE A 235 -1.90 7.52 1.22
CA PHE A 235 -1.65 6.13 0.83
C PHE A 235 -0.67 6.01 -0.33
N THR A 236 0.27 5.09 -0.18
CA THR A 236 0.96 4.39 -1.27
C THR A 236 0.23 3.08 -1.56
N THR A 237 0.61 2.36 -2.61
CA THR A 237 0.07 1.01 -2.88
C THR A 237 0.26 0.06 -1.70
N SER A 238 1.46 0.05 -1.10
CA SER A 238 1.78 -0.87 0.00
C SER A 238 0.99 -0.56 1.26
N THR A 239 0.89 0.71 1.63
CA THR A 239 0.16 1.14 2.84
C THR A 239 -1.36 1.01 2.67
N LEU A 240 -1.88 1.20 1.44
CA LEU A 240 -3.29 0.94 1.14
C LEU A 240 -3.61 -0.56 1.32
N GLN A 241 -2.79 -1.45 0.76
CA GLN A 241 -3.00 -2.90 0.88
C GLN A 241 -2.94 -3.35 2.36
N GLN A 242 -1.96 -2.88 3.12
CA GLN A 242 -1.84 -3.22 4.55
C GLN A 242 -3.07 -2.78 5.36
N GLU A 243 -3.55 -1.56 5.14
CA GLU A 243 -4.70 -1.03 5.88
C GLU A 243 -6.02 -1.64 5.41
N ALA A 244 -6.16 -1.97 4.12
CA ALA A 244 -7.32 -2.69 3.60
C ALA A 244 -7.40 -4.11 4.17
N VAL A 245 -6.27 -4.82 4.32
CA VAL A 245 -6.23 -6.11 5.03
C VAL A 245 -6.65 -5.93 6.48
N ARG A 246 -6.03 -4.98 7.20
CA ARG A 246 -6.24 -4.77 8.63
C ARG A 246 -7.66 -4.32 8.99
N LYS A 247 -8.25 -3.43 8.20
CA LYS A 247 -9.52 -2.76 8.53
C LYS A 247 -10.72 -3.28 7.75
N LEU A 248 -10.50 -3.75 6.53
CA LEU A 248 -11.58 -4.19 5.63
C LEU A 248 -11.55 -5.69 5.38
N TYR A 249 -10.52 -6.41 5.86
CA TYR A 249 -10.30 -7.84 5.60
C TYR A 249 -10.22 -8.15 4.09
N PHE A 250 -9.70 -7.22 3.30
CA PHE A 250 -9.50 -7.41 1.86
C PHE A 250 -8.13 -8.02 1.60
N SER A 251 -8.06 -9.05 0.76
CA SER A 251 -6.76 -9.50 0.23
C SER A 251 -6.13 -8.41 -0.65
N SER A 252 -4.81 -8.49 -0.89
CA SER A 252 -4.12 -7.54 -1.78
C SER A 252 -4.74 -7.53 -3.18
N GLN A 253 -5.11 -8.69 -3.73
CA GLN A 253 -5.75 -8.80 -5.03
C GLN A 253 -7.13 -8.13 -5.05
N ARG A 254 -7.95 -8.35 -4.01
CA ARG A 254 -9.27 -7.73 -3.88
C ARG A 254 -9.13 -6.21 -3.79
N THR A 255 -8.22 -5.72 -2.95
CA THR A 255 -7.91 -4.29 -2.80
C THR A 255 -7.53 -3.64 -4.13
N MET A 256 -6.59 -4.23 -4.88
CA MET A 256 -6.12 -3.66 -6.14
C MET A 256 -7.20 -3.70 -7.23
N ARG A 257 -8.01 -4.75 -7.29
CA ARG A 257 -9.15 -4.83 -8.23
C ARG A 257 -10.18 -3.74 -7.95
N THR A 258 -10.54 -3.54 -6.69
CA THR A 258 -11.50 -2.50 -6.30
C THR A 258 -10.91 -1.10 -6.53
N ALA A 259 -9.63 -0.89 -6.24
CA ALA A 259 -8.94 0.38 -6.52
C ALA A 259 -8.89 0.69 -8.04
N GLN A 260 -8.62 -0.32 -8.89
CA GLN A 260 -8.67 -0.17 -10.35
C GLN A 260 -10.03 0.35 -10.80
N GLN A 261 -11.13 -0.23 -10.30
CA GLN A 261 -12.49 0.22 -10.64
C GLN A 261 -12.75 1.67 -10.23
N LEU A 262 -12.28 2.05 -9.04
CA LEU A 262 -12.40 3.44 -8.55
C LEU A 262 -11.57 4.42 -9.39
N TYR A 263 -10.43 4.00 -9.93
CA TYR A 263 -9.57 4.80 -10.80
C TYR A 263 -10.14 4.93 -12.22
N GLU A 264 -10.55 3.81 -12.83
CA GLU A 264 -11.07 3.75 -14.21
C GLU A 264 -12.39 4.50 -14.38
N GLY A 265 -13.18 4.56 -13.31
CA GLY A 265 -14.31 5.46 -13.19
C GLY A 265 -15.60 4.77 -12.77
N ILE A 266 -16.42 5.52 -12.02
CA ILE A 266 -17.76 5.12 -11.58
C ILE A 266 -18.77 6.04 -12.25
N ASN A 267 -19.87 5.47 -12.73
CA ASN A 267 -20.98 6.26 -13.25
C ASN A 267 -21.77 6.88 -12.10
N LEU A 268 -21.59 8.19 -11.90
CA LEU A 268 -22.28 8.96 -10.85
C LEU A 268 -23.63 9.54 -11.33
N GLY A 269 -24.20 8.99 -12.40
CA GLY A 269 -25.47 9.45 -12.97
C GLY A 269 -25.29 10.22 -14.29
N SER A 270 -25.71 11.48 -14.34
CA SER A 270 -25.86 12.22 -15.62
C SER A 270 -24.56 12.76 -16.22
N GLY A 271 -23.42 12.64 -15.52
CA GLY A 271 -22.12 13.21 -15.93
C GLY A 271 -21.15 12.25 -16.63
N GLY A 272 -21.55 10.99 -16.86
CA GLY A 272 -20.64 9.95 -17.34
C GLY A 272 -19.72 9.38 -16.24
N PRO A 273 -18.85 8.41 -16.58
CA PRO A 273 -17.93 7.82 -15.61
C PRO A 273 -16.85 8.82 -15.18
N VAL A 274 -16.61 8.91 -13.87
CA VAL A 274 -15.57 9.75 -13.28
C VAL A 274 -14.65 8.89 -12.40
N GLY A 275 -13.33 9.04 -12.58
CA GLY A 275 -12.35 8.45 -11.68
C GLY A 275 -12.46 9.05 -10.28
N LEU A 276 -12.74 8.22 -9.27
CA LEU A 276 -12.90 8.66 -7.89
C LEU A 276 -11.58 8.78 -7.14
N ILE A 277 -10.54 8.05 -7.58
CA ILE A 277 -9.20 8.11 -6.98
C ILE A 277 -8.12 8.32 -8.02
N THR A 278 -6.97 8.80 -7.58
CA THR A 278 -5.73 8.82 -8.36
C THR A 278 -5.18 7.40 -8.58
N TYR A 279 -4.18 7.29 -9.46
CA TYR A 279 -3.58 6.02 -9.85
C TYR A 279 -3.08 5.21 -8.64
N MET A 280 -3.56 3.97 -8.51
CA MET A 280 -3.38 3.14 -7.33
C MET A 280 -2.03 2.39 -7.27
N ARG A 281 -1.19 2.49 -8.31
CA ARG A 281 0.17 1.94 -8.33
C ARG A 281 1.16 3.09 -8.20
N THR A 282 1.53 3.37 -6.97
CA THR A 282 2.39 4.51 -6.60
C THR A 282 3.12 4.19 -5.31
N ASP A 283 4.39 4.58 -5.25
CA ASP A 283 5.21 4.59 -4.04
C ASP A 283 5.29 6.00 -3.43
N SER A 284 4.64 6.99 -4.04
CA SER A 284 4.65 8.38 -3.61
C SER A 284 3.62 8.68 -2.53
N VAL A 285 3.98 9.57 -1.61
CA VAL A 285 3.09 10.15 -0.59
C VAL A 285 2.80 11.62 -0.85
N THR A 286 3.23 12.15 -1.99
CA THR A 286 3.06 13.55 -2.37
C THR A 286 1.60 13.83 -2.75
N LEU A 287 1.10 15.03 -2.40
CA LEU A 287 -0.18 15.55 -2.86
C LEU A 287 0.06 16.78 -3.74
N ALA A 288 -0.72 16.93 -4.80
CA ALA A 288 -0.72 18.10 -5.65
C ALA A 288 -1.17 19.35 -4.88
N GLY A 289 -0.65 20.52 -5.26
CA GLY A 289 -0.95 21.79 -4.59
C GLY A 289 -2.45 22.14 -4.60
N GLU A 290 -3.14 21.81 -5.68
CA GLU A 290 -4.60 21.99 -5.77
C GLU A 290 -5.37 21.07 -4.82
N ALA A 291 -4.96 19.80 -4.68
CA ALA A 291 -5.56 18.87 -3.73
C ALA A 291 -5.33 19.31 -2.28
N ILE A 292 -4.14 19.83 -1.97
CA ILE A 292 -3.85 20.41 -0.64
C ILE A 292 -4.77 21.61 -0.37
N THR A 293 -4.96 22.49 -1.36
CA THR A 293 -5.84 23.66 -1.21
C THR A 293 -7.27 23.24 -0.94
N GLU A 294 -7.83 22.34 -1.74
CA GLU A 294 -9.18 21.81 -1.57
C GLU A 294 -9.38 21.12 -0.21
N LEU A 295 -8.39 20.34 0.25
CA LEU A 295 -8.41 19.69 1.57
C LEU A 295 -8.45 20.71 2.71
N ARG A 296 -7.71 21.82 2.60
CA ARG A 296 -7.70 22.87 3.64
C ARG A 296 -9.05 23.55 3.76
N GLU A 297 -9.70 23.85 2.64
CA GLU A 297 -11.05 24.40 2.60
C GLU A 297 -12.06 23.42 3.22
N LEU A 298 -12.07 22.17 2.75
CA LEU A 298 -12.96 21.13 3.26
C LEU A 298 -12.78 20.92 4.77
N ILE A 299 -11.54 20.87 5.27
CA ILE A 299 -11.28 20.67 6.70
C ILE A 299 -11.83 21.83 7.51
N THR A 300 -11.63 23.06 7.04
CA THR A 300 -12.14 24.27 7.69
C THR A 300 -13.66 24.28 7.74
N GLU A 301 -14.32 23.95 6.64
CA GLU A 301 -15.79 23.94 6.52
C GLU A 301 -16.42 22.82 7.35
N LYS A 302 -15.86 21.59 7.29
CA LYS A 302 -16.49 20.39 7.88
C LYS A 302 -16.10 20.14 9.33
N TYR A 303 -14.87 20.49 9.72
CA TYR A 303 -14.31 20.17 11.04
C TYR A 303 -13.90 21.43 11.83
N GLY A 304 -13.94 22.61 11.22
CA GLY A 304 -13.58 23.88 11.84
C GLY A 304 -12.10 24.24 11.67
N ALA A 305 -11.81 25.54 11.66
CA ALA A 305 -10.47 26.08 11.47
C ALA A 305 -9.44 25.57 12.50
N SER A 306 -9.87 25.25 13.72
CA SER A 306 -8.99 24.72 14.77
C SER A 306 -8.43 23.33 14.44
N GLN A 307 -9.06 22.58 13.53
CA GLN A 307 -8.61 21.26 13.09
C GLN A 307 -7.61 21.33 11.93
N LEU A 308 -7.35 22.53 11.40
CA LEU A 308 -6.42 22.77 10.32
C LEU A 308 -5.05 23.22 10.85
N PRO A 309 -3.94 22.58 10.46
CA PRO A 309 -2.61 23.08 10.79
C PRO A 309 -2.32 24.37 10.02
N GLU A 310 -1.62 25.30 10.67
CA GLU A 310 -1.24 26.61 10.13
C GLU A 310 -0.57 26.46 8.76
N VAL A 311 0.45 25.61 8.68
CA VAL A 311 1.17 25.26 7.45
C VAL A 311 0.73 23.89 6.92
N PRO A 312 0.58 23.71 5.59
CA PRO A 312 0.27 22.41 5.00
C PRO A 312 1.29 21.33 5.39
N ARG A 313 0.79 20.11 5.65
CA ARG A 313 1.67 18.99 5.98
C ARG A 313 2.29 18.41 4.72
N GLN A 314 3.62 18.43 4.66
CA GLN A 314 4.37 17.78 3.59
C GLN A 314 4.91 16.42 4.05
N TYR A 315 4.71 15.41 3.21
CA TYR A 315 5.23 14.06 3.41
C TYR A 315 6.28 13.78 2.36
N LYS A 316 7.41 13.18 2.77
CA LYS A 316 8.53 12.86 1.86
C LYS A 316 8.52 11.38 1.50
N THR A 317 8.55 11.09 0.21
CA THR A 317 8.75 9.74 -0.33
C THR A 317 10.15 9.26 0.01
N LYS A 318 10.26 8.05 0.58
CA LYS A 318 11.53 7.46 1.03
C LYS A 318 12.20 6.54 -0.01
N SER A 319 11.50 6.19 -1.09
CA SER A 319 12.05 5.29 -2.12
C SER A 319 13.07 6.02 -3.00
N LYS A 320 14.25 5.40 -3.19
CA LYS A 320 15.33 5.93 -4.04
C LYS A 320 15.05 5.79 -5.54
N ASN A 321 14.14 4.89 -5.91
CA ASN A 321 13.76 4.58 -7.29
C ASN A 321 12.36 5.10 -7.65
N ALA A 322 11.88 6.15 -6.98
CA ALA A 322 10.66 6.87 -7.40
C ALA A 322 10.96 7.54 -8.75
N GLN A 323 10.92 6.75 -9.83
CA GLN A 323 11.23 7.20 -11.19
C GLN A 323 10.13 8.07 -11.78
N GLU A 324 8.99 8.18 -11.09
CA GLU A 324 7.78 8.71 -11.68
C GLU A 324 7.24 9.83 -10.76
N ALA A 325 6.89 10.97 -11.37
CA ALA A 325 6.25 12.11 -10.72
C ALA A 325 4.83 11.73 -10.28
N HIS A 326 4.74 10.80 -9.33
CA HIS A 326 3.48 10.25 -8.87
C HIS A 326 2.93 11.02 -7.70
N GLU A 327 1.62 11.05 -7.69
CA GLU A 327 0.84 11.44 -6.53
C GLU A 327 0.53 10.23 -5.66
N ALA A 328 0.22 10.48 -4.39
CA ALA A 328 -0.36 9.49 -3.51
C ALA A 328 -1.72 9.00 -4.01
N ILE A 329 -2.16 7.85 -3.50
CA ILE A 329 -3.53 7.38 -3.67
C ILE A 329 -4.46 8.22 -2.80
N ARG A 330 -5.24 9.09 -3.45
CA ARG A 330 -6.19 10.01 -2.83
C ARG A 330 -7.48 10.10 -3.67
N PRO A 331 -8.57 10.67 -3.15
CA PRO A 331 -9.71 11.06 -3.97
C PRO A 331 -9.27 12.05 -5.06
N THR A 332 -9.84 11.96 -6.26
CA THR A 332 -9.63 12.96 -7.32
C THR A 332 -10.13 14.35 -6.91
N SER A 333 -11.18 14.39 -6.09
CA SER A 333 -11.59 15.57 -5.31
C SER A 333 -12.04 15.14 -3.92
N CYS A 334 -11.61 15.84 -2.88
CA CYS A 334 -12.08 15.57 -1.51
C CYS A 334 -13.53 16.03 -1.28
N ARG A 335 -14.09 16.83 -2.20
CA ARG A 335 -15.51 17.24 -2.19
C ARG A 335 -16.45 16.08 -2.55
N LEU A 336 -15.95 15.01 -3.16
CA LEU A 336 -16.72 13.78 -3.37
C LEU A 336 -16.83 13.00 -2.05
N ILE A 337 -17.69 13.49 -1.15
CA ILE A 337 -17.84 12.94 0.20
C ILE A 337 -18.35 11.48 0.11
N PRO A 338 -17.75 10.52 0.84
CA PRO A 338 -18.09 9.10 0.70
C PRO A 338 -19.59 8.81 0.82
N GLU A 339 -20.27 9.47 1.76
CA GLU A 339 -21.70 9.29 2.01
C GLU A 339 -22.57 9.75 0.83
N GLU A 340 -22.12 10.76 0.06
CA GLU A 340 -22.84 11.29 -1.10
C GLU A 340 -22.66 10.43 -2.34
N VAL A 341 -21.49 9.82 -2.52
CA VAL A 341 -21.22 8.90 -3.64
C VAL A 341 -21.64 7.46 -3.34
N ARG A 342 -22.01 7.14 -2.09
CA ARG A 342 -22.43 5.79 -1.67
C ARG A 342 -23.47 5.13 -2.58
N PRO A 343 -24.54 5.82 -3.05
CA PRO A 343 -25.56 5.19 -3.88
C PRO A 343 -25.05 4.62 -5.21
N TYR A 344 -23.90 5.10 -5.69
CA TYR A 344 -23.29 4.70 -6.96
C TYR A 344 -22.22 3.60 -6.80
N LEU A 345 -21.91 3.21 -5.56
CA LEU A 345 -20.80 2.32 -5.24
C LEU A 345 -21.29 1.00 -4.68
N SER A 346 -20.66 -0.09 -5.12
CA SER A 346 -20.76 -1.36 -4.43
C SER A 346 -20.24 -1.23 -2.99
N ASP A 347 -20.60 -2.17 -2.11
CA ASP A 347 -20.10 -2.19 -0.74
C ASP A 347 -18.58 -2.19 -0.64
N GLU A 348 -17.91 -2.96 -1.52
CA GLU A 348 -16.45 -3.01 -1.57
C GLU A 348 -15.84 -1.67 -1.98
N GLN A 349 -16.40 -1.07 -3.03
CA GLN A 349 -15.95 0.21 -3.58
C GLN A 349 -16.09 1.33 -2.55
N PHE A 350 -17.25 1.41 -1.89
CA PHE A 350 -17.48 2.41 -0.85
C PHE A 350 -16.53 2.24 0.32
N LYS A 351 -16.35 1.02 0.84
CA LYS A 351 -15.44 0.78 1.98
C LYS A 351 -14.01 1.19 1.67
N LEU A 352 -13.52 0.84 0.47
CA LEU A 352 -12.17 1.21 0.05
C LEU A 352 -12.04 2.72 -0.21
N TYR A 353 -13.01 3.31 -0.90
CA TYR A 353 -13.05 4.75 -1.15
C TYR A 353 -13.11 5.56 0.16
N GLN A 354 -13.97 5.18 1.10
CA GLN A 354 -14.07 5.82 2.40
C GLN A 354 -12.76 5.71 3.19
N LEU A 355 -12.06 4.58 3.12
CA LEU A 355 -10.74 4.42 3.73
C LEU A 355 -9.71 5.39 3.13
N ILE A 356 -9.65 5.48 1.80
CA ILE A 356 -8.76 6.39 1.06
C ILE A 356 -9.08 7.85 1.38
N TRP A 357 -10.36 8.23 1.35
CA TRP A 357 -10.84 9.57 1.67
C TRP A 357 -10.47 9.97 3.09
N LYS A 358 -10.78 9.11 4.09
CA LYS A 358 -10.45 9.38 5.50
C LYS A 358 -8.95 9.54 5.73
N ARG A 359 -8.11 8.70 5.11
CA ARG A 359 -6.64 8.84 5.21
C ARG A 359 -6.16 10.16 4.62
N THR A 360 -6.70 10.54 3.46
CA THR A 360 -6.30 11.76 2.74
C THR A 360 -6.69 13.01 3.53
N VAL A 361 -7.92 13.08 4.05
CA VAL A 361 -8.35 14.22 4.88
C VAL A 361 -7.52 14.27 6.16
N ALA A 362 -7.40 13.16 6.88
CA ALA A 362 -6.68 13.12 8.15
C ALA A 362 -5.19 13.51 8.01
N CYS A 363 -4.53 13.20 6.88
CA CYS A 363 -3.12 13.55 6.69
C CYS A 363 -2.86 15.07 6.66
N GLN A 364 -3.88 15.89 6.41
CA GLN A 364 -3.78 17.35 6.43
C GLN A 364 -4.38 18.00 7.68
N MET A 365 -4.81 17.22 8.67
CA MET A 365 -5.36 17.74 9.94
C MET A 365 -4.26 17.95 11.01
N ILE A 366 -4.61 18.63 12.11
CA ILE A 366 -3.73 18.76 13.28
C ILE A 366 -3.40 17.39 13.89
N HIS A 367 -2.34 17.35 14.71
CA HIS A 367 -2.01 16.14 15.48
C HIS A 367 -3.03 15.94 16.60
N ALA A 368 -3.23 14.69 17.02
CA ALA A 368 -3.96 14.43 18.25
C ALA A 368 -3.02 14.69 19.44
N THR A 369 -3.50 15.46 20.42
CA THR A 369 -2.82 15.66 21.71
C THR A 369 -3.39 14.66 22.70
N VAL A 370 -2.53 13.83 23.28
CA VAL A 370 -2.92 12.75 24.18
C VAL A 370 -2.18 12.89 25.50
N ASP A 371 -2.92 13.07 26.58
CA ASP A 371 -2.36 13.02 27.93
C ASP A 371 -2.13 11.58 28.35
N THR A 372 -0.88 11.29 28.73
CA THR A 372 -0.49 10.00 29.29
C THR A 372 -0.10 10.21 30.75
N VAL A 373 -0.76 9.49 31.65
CA VAL A 373 -0.43 9.45 33.07
C VAL A 373 0.15 8.09 33.40
N ALA A 374 1.33 8.07 34.01
CA ALA A 374 1.94 6.88 34.58
C ALA A 374 2.05 7.06 36.09
N VAL A 375 1.60 6.07 36.86
CA VAL A 375 1.65 6.10 38.33
C VAL A 375 2.48 4.92 38.80
N ASP A 376 3.48 5.18 39.64
CA ASP A 376 4.17 4.12 40.37
C ASP A 376 3.54 3.96 41.75
N LEU A 377 3.16 2.72 42.05
CA LEU A 377 2.53 2.32 43.29
C LEU A 377 3.48 1.38 44.05
N ALA A 378 3.89 1.75 45.26
CA ALA A 378 4.76 0.96 46.11
C ALA A 378 3.95 0.04 47.03
N ALA A 379 4.30 -1.25 47.05
CA ALA A 379 3.89 -2.16 48.11
C ALA A 379 4.85 -2.10 49.31
N GLU A 380 6.13 -1.88 49.02
CA GLU A 380 7.24 -1.74 49.97
C GLU A 380 8.42 -1.06 49.24
N PRO A 381 9.45 -0.58 49.96
CA PRO A 381 10.63 -0.01 49.32
C PRO A 381 11.25 -0.96 48.27
N GLY A 382 11.35 -0.48 47.03
CA GLY A 382 11.94 -1.25 45.92
C GLY A 382 10.99 -2.22 45.20
N SER A 383 9.71 -2.28 45.58
CA SER A 383 8.70 -3.12 44.92
C SER A 383 7.56 -2.26 44.38
N PHE A 384 7.54 -2.05 43.06
CA PHE A 384 6.68 -1.07 42.40
C PHE A 384 5.77 -1.69 41.33
N PHE A 385 4.51 -1.26 41.34
CA PHE A 385 3.48 -1.53 40.35
C PHE A 385 3.23 -0.28 39.48
N ARG A 386 2.80 -0.46 38.22
CA ARG A 386 2.47 0.64 37.32
C ARG A 386 1.29 0.32 36.39
#